data_AF-A0A537RLV8-F1
#
_entry.id   AF-A0A537RLV8-F1
#
_cell.length_a   1.000
_cell.length_b   1.000
_cell.length_c   1.000
_cell.angle_alpha   90.00
_cell.angle_beta   90.00
_cell.angle_gamma   90.00
#
_symmetry.space_group_name_H-M   'P 1'
#
loop_
_entity.id
_entity.type
_entity.pdbx_description
1 polymer ?
#
loop_
_entity_poly.entity_id
_entity_poly.type
_entity_poly.pdbx_seq_one_letter_code
_entity_poly.pdbx_strand_id
1 'polypeptide(L)' 'MSDGPDNDKLAGDMIDVHGREAATVARENARAAALAGQPTQAKYWIRVLGIIQRQQAGKVSAIRILPL' A
#
# COMPACT_ATOMS: atom_id res chain seq x y z
N MET A 1 4.29 -15.84 -11.69
CA MET A 1 4.76 -15.05 -10.55
C MET A 1 5.33 -13.74 -11.07
N SER A 2 4.46 -12.83 -11.54
CA SER A 2 4.82 -11.45 -11.85
C SER A 2 4.19 -10.61 -10.76
N ASP A 3 4.99 -10.14 -9.81
CA ASP A 3 4.45 -9.68 -8.52
C ASP A 3 5.23 -8.45 -8.01
N GLY A 4 5.82 -7.70 -8.95
CA GLY A 4 6.54 -6.45 -8.74
C GLY A 4 5.79 -5.26 -9.34
N PRO A 5 5.72 -5.15 -10.69
CA PRO A 5 5.12 -3.97 -11.34
C PRO A 5 3.63 -3.81 -11.06
N ASP A 6 2.88 -4.92 -10.96
CA ASP A 6 1.43 -4.87 -10.68
C ASP A 6 1.12 -4.38 -9.26
N ASN A 7 2.02 -4.65 -8.31
CA ASN A 7 1.88 -4.22 -6.92
C ASN A 7 2.24 -2.76 -6.73
N ASP A 8 3.27 -2.28 -7.44
CA ASP A 8 3.65 -0.88 -7.42
C ASP A 8 2.57 0.00 -8.07
N LYS A 9 1.99 -0.47 -9.19
CA LYS A 9 0.85 0.19 -9.83
C LYS A 9 -0.36 0.25 -8.89
N LEU A 10 -0.77 -0.89 -8.32
CA LEU A 10 -1.91 -0.90 -7.39
C LEU A 10 -1.65 -0.01 -6.17
N ALA A 11 -0.44 -0.01 -5.61
CA ALA A 11 -0.09 0.86 -4.49
C ALA A 11 -0.21 2.35 -4.87
N GLY A 12 0.22 2.72 -6.08
CA GLY A 12 0.04 4.07 -6.63
C GLY A 12 -1.45 4.42 -6.77
N ASP A 13 -2.23 3.58 -7.44
CA ASP A 13 -3.67 3.76 -7.63
C ASP A 13 -4.39 3.92 -6.27
N MET A 14 -4.01 3.12 -5.27
CA MET A 14 -4.56 3.23 -3.92
C MET A 14 -4.21 4.56 -3.23
N ILE A 15 -2.98 5.07 -3.40
CA ILE A 15 -2.59 6.37 -2.85
C ILE A 15 -3.34 7.50 -3.55
N ASP A 16 -3.54 7.39 -4.86
CA ASP A 16 -4.25 8.41 -5.63
C ASP A 16 -5.74 8.46 -5.26
N VAL A 17 -6.37 7.31 -5.02
CA VAL A 17 -7.79 7.22 -4.62
C VAL A 17 -8.00 7.50 -3.12
N HIS A 18 -7.19 6.93 -2.24
CA HIS A 18 -7.42 6.94 -0.78
C HIS A 18 -6.47 7.88 0.00
N GLY A 19 -5.48 8.48 -0.66
CA GLY A 19 -4.55 9.40 -0.02
C GLY A 19 -3.82 8.78 1.16
N ARG A 20 -3.91 9.42 2.33
CA ARG A 20 -3.29 8.95 3.59
C ARG A 20 -3.89 7.64 4.09
N GLU A 21 -5.12 7.33 3.73
CA GLU A 21 -5.82 6.13 4.21
C GLU A 21 -5.48 4.87 3.42
N ALA A 22 -4.75 4.98 2.31
CA ALA A 22 -4.37 3.84 1.47
C ALA A 22 -3.71 2.69 2.27
N ALA A 23 -2.88 3.01 3.26
CA ALA A 23 -2.26 2.01 4.11
C ALA A 23 -3.27 1.28 5.01
N THR A 24 -4.27 2.01 5.53
CA THR A 24 -5.35 1.42 6.33
C THR A 24 -6.17 0.46 5.47
N VAL A 25 -6.56 0.89 4.27
CA VAL A 25 -7.36 0.07 3.32
C VAL A 25 -6.61 -1.21 2.95
N ALA A 26 -5.31 -1.14 2.61
CA ALA A 26 -4.52 -2.31 2.27
C ALA A 26 -4.41 -3.31 3.45
N ARG A 27 -4.28 -2.79 4.68
CA ARG A 27 -4.26 -3.61 5.90
C ARG A 27 -5.60 -4.30 6.15
N GLU A 28 -6.72 -3.59 5.96
CA GLU A 28 -8.06 -4.16 6.12
C GLU A 28 -8.32 -5.26 5.10
N ASN A 29 -7.90 -5.07 3.85
CA ASN A 29 -7.99 -6.09 2.82
C ASN A 29 -7.13 -7.33 3.14
N ALA A 30 -5.91 -7.13 3.65
CA ALA A 30 -5.08 -8.24 4.12
C ALA A 30 -5.76 -9.03 5.24
N ARG A 31 -6.39 -8.33 6.19
CA ARG A 31 -7.12 -8.95 7.31
C ARG A 31 -8.36 -9.69 6.81
N ALA A 32 -9.15 -9.11 5.92
CA ALA A 32 -10.32 -9.74 5.33
C ALA A 32 -9.95 -11.03 4.59
N ALA A 33 -8.88 -11.00 3.77
CA ALA A 33 -8.38 -12.18 3.08
C ALA A 33 -7.90 -13.29 4.05
N ALA A 34 -7.24 -12.90 5.14
CA ALA A 34 -6.82 -13.86 6.17
C ALA A 34 -8.03 -14.51 6.86
N LEU A 35 -9.05 -13.71 7.22
CA LEU A 35 -10.29 -14.21 7.83
C LEU A 35 -11.08 -15.11 6.88
N ALA A 36 -10.99 -14.86 5.57
CA ALA A 36 -11.60 -15.70 4.53
C ALA A 36 -10.80 -16.97 4.20
N GLY A 37 -9.68 -17.24 4.89
CA GLY A 37 -8.84 -18.41 4.61
C GLY A 37 -8.07 -18.33 3.29
N GLN A 38 -7.78 -17.12 2.80
CA GLN A 38 -7.09 -16.86 1.54
C GLN A 38 -5.64 -16.38 1.79
N PRO A 39 -4.69 -17.28 2.13
CA PRO A 39 -3.35 -16.89 2.55
C PRO A 39 -2.53 -16.20 1.45
N THR A 40 -2.70 -16.59 0.18
CA THR A 40 -2.02 -15.94 -0.95
C THR A 40 -2.47 -14.49 -1.11
N GLN A 41 -3.79 -14.25 -1.01
CA GLN A 41 -4.36 -12.92 -1.12
C GLN A 41 -3.97 -12.02 0.07
N ALA A 42 -3.91 -12.58 1.28
CA ALA A 42 -3.42 -11.85 2.45
C ALA A 42 -1.96 -11.40 2.28
N LYS A 43 -1.08 -12.29 1.79
CA LYS A 43 0.34 -11.96 1.52
C LYS A 43 0.49 -10.90 0.43
N TYR A 44 -0.34 -10.97 -0.61
CA TYR A 44 -0.40 -9.96 -1.66
C TYR A 44 -0.69 -8.57 -1.07
N TRP A 45 -1.74 -8.44 -0.27
CA TRP A 45 -2.10 -7.17 0.36
C TRP A 45 -1.06 -6.67 1.35
N ILE A 46 -0.36 -7.56 2.07
CA ILE A 46 0.77 -7.18 2.94
C ILE A 46 1.92 -6.58 2.13
N ARG A 47 2.20 -7.10 0.93
CA ARG A 47 3.24 -6.53 0.07
C ARG A 47 2.85 -5.14 -0.43
N VAL A 48 1.61 -4.98 -0.89
CA VAL A 48 1.05 -3.68 -1.31
C VAL A 48 1.10 -2.67 -0.16
N LEU A 49 0.71 -3.07 1.06
CA LEU A 49 0.82 -2.25 2.26
C LEU A 49 2.25 -1.74 2.50
N GLY A 50 3.25 -2.63 2.38
CA GLY A 50 4.65 -2.25 2.54
C GLY A 50 5.12 -1.24 1.47
N ILE A 51 4.63 -1.35 0.23
CA ILE A 51 4.92 -0.39 -0.84
C ILE A 51 4.28 0.98 -0.50
N ILE A 52 3.00 0.99 -0.13
CA ILE A 52 2.27 2.21 0.25
C ILE A 52 2.98 2.96 1.39
N GLN A 53 3.37 2.23 2.44
CA GLN A 53 4.08 2.81 3.59
C GLN A 53 5.40 3.48 3.17
N ARG A 54 6.19 2.84 2.30
CA ARG A 54 7.42 3.42 1.78
C ARG A 54 7.16 4.67 0.94
N GLN A 55 6.20 4.63 0.03
CA GLN A 55 5.87 5.76 -0.84
C GLN A 55 5.33 6.96 -0.04
N GLN A 56 4.45 6.72 0.94
CA GLN A 56 3.93 7.78 1.81
C GLN A 56 5.02 8.36 2.73
N ALA A 57 5.91 7.53 3.28
CA ALA A 57 7.05 8.02 4.06
C ALA A 57 7.99 8.90 3.22
N GLY A 58 8.25 8.51 1.96
CA GLY A 58 9.01 9.32 1.01
C GLY A 58 8.34 10.65 0.65
N LYS A 59 7.03 10.65 0.41
CA LYS A 59 6.25 11.89 0.15
C LYS A 59 6.24 12.83 1.36
N VAL A 60 6.06 12.32 2.58
CA VAL A 60 6.11 13.15 3.80
C VAL A 60 7.49 13.78 4.00
N SER A 61 8.56 13.04 3.67
CA SER A 61 9.92 13.57 3.72
C SER A 61 10.12 14.69 2.70
N ALA A 62 9.69 14.51 1.44
CA ALA A 62 9.80 15.54 0.40
C ALA A 62 9.01 16.84 0.73
N ILE A 63 7.82 16.72 1.32
CA ILE A 63 7.00 17.88 1.73
C ILE A 63 7.68 18.69 2.85
N ARG A 64 8.48 18.07 3.72
CA ARG A 64 9.12 18.74 4.86
C ARG A 64 10.42 19.47 4.52
N ILE A 65 10.99 19.30 3.32
CA ILE A 65 12.32 19.83 2.95
C ILE A 65 12.21 21.13 2.13
N LEU A 66 11.01 21.59 1.78
CA LEU A 66 10.81 22.90 1.13
C LEU A 66 10.87 24.03 2.18
N PRO A 67 11.86 24.95 2.14
CA PRO A 67 11.85 26.16 2.95
C PRO A 67 10.82 27.14 2.36
N LEU A 68 10.06 27.79 3.26
CA LEU A 68 9.12 28.89 2.96
C LEU A 68 9.84 30.14 2.44
#